data_AF-A0A522PPD6-F1
#
_entry.id   AF-A0A522PPD6-F1
#
_cell.length_a   1.000
_cell.length_b   1.000
_cell.length_c   1.000
_cell.angle_alpha   90.00
_cell.angle_beta   90.00
_cell.angle_gamma   90.00
#
_symmetry.space_group_name_H-M   'P 1'
#
loop_
_entity.id
_entity.type
_entity.pdbx_description
1 polymer ?
#
loop_
_entity_poly.entity_id
_entity_poly.type
_entity_poly.pdbx_seq_one_letter_code
_entity_poly.pdbx_strand_id
1 'polypeptide(L)'
;MNQIPPDNIRDSKDPRSGVQAEVSPPRADGSTPLLWLTVLSLDAPAVAALWQLLFARSFHVRLSVSVTILLALVVWLIYVADRVLDALKAPARGAEATRHIFYRRNLWAFLIPLCAGSVLAAWMSLTQLDVRIFGDGVVLLFAIGVYLLVVHLVSPRRQWLPKELLVGVLFALGTCFPVWEKMTESSAMLVANCAVFAALCWMNCTAIEYGEWSRLRRRRFGSPHPWTAWMGRHFLPLAFAVGTIPLVLMASGLGRMHWQILAAELFSALAFTLIRFKEKTISLDQFRVLLDVALFTPIFFLLL
;
A
#
# COMPACT_ATOMS: atom_id res chain seq x y z
N MET A 1 74.95 -45.28 -9.85
CA MET A 1 74.49 -46.18 -8.77
C MET A 1 73.09 -46.67 -9.15
N ASN A 2 72.89 -47.98 -9.11
CA ASN A 2 71.80 -48.83 -9.67
C ASN A 2 70.34 -48.39 -9.36
N GLN A 3 69.42 -48.40 -10.35
CA GLN A 3 68.24 -49.30 -10.60
C GLN A 3 67.30 -49.53 -9.37
N ILE A 4 65.97 -49.30 -9.39
CA ILE A 4 64.85 -50.01 -10.10
C ILE A 4 63.52 -49.16 -10.01
N PRO A 5 62.61 -49.13 -11.03
CA PRO A 5 61.21 -48.58 -11.06
C PRO A 5 60.13 -49.70 -10.85
N PRO A 6 58.79 -49.61 -11.10
CA PRO A 6 57.88 -48.59 -11.66
C PRO A 6 56.59 -48.35 -10.80
N ASP A 7 55.68 -47.44 -11.14
CA ASP A 7 54.32 -47.68 -11.69
C ASP A 7 53.41 -46.61 -11.01
N ASN A 8 52.33 -46.02 -11.51
CA ASN A 8 51.57 -46.06 -12.76
C ASN A 8 50.37 -45.08 -12.55
N ILE A 9 49.70 -44.70 -13.64
CA ILE A 9 48.25 -44.33 -13.67
C ILE A 9 47.83 -42.89 -13.27
N ARG A 10 47.71 -42.07 -14.34
CA ARG A 10 46.50 -41.39 -14.84
C ARG A 10 46.04 -40.01 -14.33
N ASP A 11 45.59 -39.30 -15.36
CA ASP A 11 44.46 -38.38 -15.46
C ASP A 11 44.66 -36.92 -15.03
N SER A 12 45.13 -36.16 -16.00
CA SER A 12 44.68 -34.80 -16.30
C SER A 12 43.14 -34.71 -16.25
N LYS A 13 42.59 -34.21 -15.13
CA LYS A 13 41.21 -33.72 -15.07
C LYS A 13 41.18 -32.21 -15.29
N ASP A 14 40.60 -31.88 -16.44
CA ASP A 14 40.03 -30.60 -16.87
C ASP A 14 39.43 -29.75 -15.71
N PRO A 15 39.76 -28.45 -15.57
CA PRO A 15 39.24 -27.60 -14.50
C PRO A 15 37.79 -27.11 -14.71
N ARG A 16 36.98 -27.77 -15.55
CA ARG A 16 35.61 -27.35 -15.89
C ARG A 16 34.50 -28.15 -15.19
N SER A 17 34.63 -28.40 -13.89
CA SER A 17 33.52 -28.92 -13.08
C SER A 17 33.35 -28.16 -11.76
N GLY A 18 33.18 -26.84 -11.87
CA GLY A 18 32.61 -26.02 -10.81
C GLY A 18 31.09 -26.03 -10.95
N VAL A 19 30.45 -26.86 -10.13
CA VAL A 19 29.00 -26.99 -9.93
C VAL A 19 28.28 -25.65 -10.11
N GLN A 20 27.54 -25.51 -11.21
CA GLN A 20 26.45 -24.55 -11.29
C GLN A 20 25.42 -24.99 -10.25
N ALA A 21 25.41 -24.33 -9.09
CA ALA A 21 24.33 -24.45 -8.14
C ALA A 21 23.06 -23.92 -8.84
N GLU A 22 22.31 -24.86 -9.41
CA GLU A 22 21.00 -24.63 -9.99
C GLU A 22 20.12 -24.05 -8.87
N VAL A 23 19.91 -22.73 -8.92
CA VAL A 23 19.01 -22.02 -8.02
C VAL A 23 17.62 -22.52 -8.34
N SER A 24 17.20 -23.55 -7.61
CA SER A 24 15.82 -24.02 -7.62
C SER A 24 14.90 -22.81 -7.41
N PRO A 25 13.89 -22.59 -8.27
CA PRO A 25 12.92 -21.53 -8.03
C PRO A 25 12.25 -21.79 -6.68
N PRO A 26 11.96 -20.75 -5.89
CA PRO A 26 11.25 -20.92 -4.63
C PRO A 26 9.92 -21.62 -4.93
N ARG A 27 9.70 -22.79 -4.30
CA ARG A 27 8.42 -23.48 -4.32
C ARG A 27 7.36 -22.51 -3.79
N ALA A 28 6.34 -22.27 -4.59
CA ALA A 28 5.14 -21.53 -4.18
C ALA A 28 4.35 -22.38 -3.19
N ASP A 29 4.85 -22.50 -1.96
CA ASP A 29 4.11 -23.14 -0.88
C ASP A 29 2.96 -22.21 -0.44
N GLY A 30 1.73 -22.69 -0.67
CA GLY A 30 0.51 -22.16 -0.07
C GLY A 30 0.04 -20.82 -0.60
N SER A 31 -0.58 -20.80 -1.79
CA SER A 31 -1.35 -19.65 -2.27
C SER A 31 -2.56 -19.39 -1.38
N THR A 32 -2.37 -18.67 -0.28
CA THR A 32 -3.47 -18.18 0.55
C THR A 32 -4.33 -17.20 -0.27
N PRO A 33 -5.67 -17.20 -0.15
CA PRO A 33 -6.55 -16.27 -0.86
C PRO A 33 -6.16 -14.78 -0.70
N LEU A 34 -5.55 -14.43 0.43
CA LEU A 34 -5.02 -13.10 0.72
C LEU A 34 -3.84 -12.68 -0.18
N LEU A 35 -3.02 -13.64 -0.62
CA LEU A 35 -1.99 -13.37 -1.63
C LEU A 35 -2.63 -12.98 -2.96
N TRP A 36 -3.73 -13.62 -3.36
CA TRP A 36 -4.44 -13.26 -4.60
C TRP A 36 -5.09 -11.88 -4.54
N LEU A 37 -5.64 -11.48 -3.39
CA LEU A 37 -6.16 -10.12 -3.18
C LEU A 37 -5.05 -9.07 -3.39
N THR A 38 -3.87 -9.34 -2.85
CA THR A 38 -2.69 -8.46 -2.98
C THR A 38 -2.09 -8.52 -4.38
N VAL A 39 -2.17 -9.66 -5.07
CA VAL A 39 -1.69 -9.86 -6.45
C VAL A 39 -2.59 -9.16 -7.46
N LEU A 40 -3.90 -9.22 -7.26
CA LEU A 40 -4.92 -8.53 -8.07
C LEU A 40 -5.07 -7.04 -7.71
N SER A 41 -4.34 -6.57 -6.69
CA SER A 41 -4.33 -5.17 -6.25
C SER A 41 -5.71 -4.70 -5.71
N LEU A 42 -6.45 -5.62 -5.10
CA LEU A 42 -7.80 -5.41 -4.56
C LEU A 42 -7.83 -5.09 -3.06
N ASP A 43 -6.68 -5.16 -2.40
CA ASP A 43 -6.40 -4.68 -1.05
C ASP A 43 -6.79 -3.21 -0.86
N ALA A 44 -6.15 -2.28 -1.59
CA ALA A 44 -6.39 -0.85 -1.41
C ALA A 44 -7.84 -0.43 -1.75
N PRO A 45 -8.47 -0.91 -2.84
CA PRO A 45 -9.89 -0.65 -3.11
C PRO A 45 -10.83 -1.13 -2.02
N ALA A 46 -10.57 -2.32 -1.45
CA ALA A 46 -11.39 -2.86 -0.37
C ALA A 46 -11.24 -2.04 0.91
N VAL A 47 -10.02 -1.62 1.26
CA VAL A 47 -9.77 -0.71 2.38
C VAL A 47 -10.53 0.60 2.16
N ALA A 48 -10.43 1.21 0.98
CA ALA A 48 -11.13 2.48 0.67
C ALA A 48 -12.65 2.34 0.85
N ALA A 49 -13.25 1.26 0.31
CA ALA A 49 -14.68 1.01 0.44
C ALA A 49 -15.10 0.77 1.90
N LEU A 50 -14.36 -0.06 2.65
CA LEU A 50 -14.65 -0.37 4.05
C LEU A 50 -14.59 0.89 4.93
N TRP A 51 -13.54 1.69 4.78
CA TRP A 51 -13.41 2.94 5.52
C TRP A 51 -14.45 3.96 5.11
N GLN A 52 -14.73 4.14 3.82
CA GLN A 52 -15.79 5.05 3.37
C GLN A 52 -17.15 4.68 3.95
N LEU A 53 -17.51 3.39 3.93
CA LEU A 53 -18.77 2.91 4.51
C LEU A 53 -18.83 3.15 6.01
N LEU A 54 -17.72 2.97 6.73
CA LEU A 54 -17.66 3.24 8.16
C LEU A 54 -17.78 4.74 8.45
N PHE A 55 -17.09 5.59 7.69
CA PHE A 55 -17.25 7.05 7.73
C PHE A 55 -18.72 7.44 7.50
N ALA A 56 -19.33 6.96 6.42
CA ALA A 56 -20.72 7.23 6.12
C ALA A 56 -21.66 6.80 7.26
N ARG A 57 -21.44 5.62 7.84
CA ARG A 57 -22.25 5.11 8.96
C ARG A 57 -22.11 5.95 10.22
N SER A 58 -20.89 6.28 10.65
CA SER A 58 -20.68 7.01 11.90
C SER A 58 -21.03 8.50 11.82
N PHE A 59 -21.02 9.09 10.62
CA PHE A 59 -21.49 10.46 10.38
C PHE A 59 -22.95 10.50 9.89
N HIS A 60 -23.67 9.36 9.92
CA HIS A 60 -25.07 9.24 9.50
C HIS A 60 -25.36 9.74 8.08
N VAL A 61 -24.37 9.69 7.19
CA VAL A 61 -24.47 10.10 5.79
C VAL A 61 -24.90 8.91 4.93
N ARG A 62 -25.88 9.14 4.05
CA ARG A 62 -26.28 8.15 3.04
C ARG A 62 -25.52 8.35 1.73
N LEU A 63 -24.61 7.43 1.45
CA LEU A 63 -23.94 7.34 0.15
C LEU A 63 -24.66 6.36 -0.75
N SER A 64 -24.70 6.64 -2.06
CA SER A 64 -25.19 5.64 -3.02
C SER A 64 -24.12 4.57 -3.19
N VAL A 65 -24.55 3.33 -3.46
CA VAL A 65 -23.63 2.22 -3.73
C VAL A 65 -22.71 2.55 -4.91
N SER A 66 -23.20 3.30 -5.90
CA SER A 66 -22.42 3.77 -7.06
C SER A 66 -21.20 4.61 -6.66
N VAL A 67 -21.33 5.48 -5.64
CA VAL A 67 -20.22 6.30 -5.16
C VAL A 67 -19.13 5.43 -4.54
N THR A 68 -19.51 4.41 -3.78
CA THR A 68 -18.55 3.46 -3.17
C THR A 68 -17.88 2.58 -4.21
N ILE A 69 -18.64 2.06 -5.18
CA ILE A 69 -18.08 1.28 -6.30
C ILE A 69 -17.13 2.15 -7.12
N LEU A 70 -17.50 3.40 -7.41
CA LEU A 70 -16.66 4.32 -8.15
C LEU A 70 -15.36 4.65 -7.40
N LEU A 71 -15.42 4.89 -6.09
CA LEU A 71 -14.23 5.08 -5.26
C LEU A 71 -13.31 3.86 -5.35
N ALA A 72 -13.85 2.66 -5.13
CA ALA A 72 -13.07 1.42 -5.20
C ALA A 72 -12.43 1.23 -6.59
N LEU A 73 -13.18 1.52 -7.66
CA LEU A 73 -12.70 1.43 -9.04
C LEU A 73 -11.58 2.45 -9.32
N VAL A 74 -11.74 3.71 -8.91
CA VAL A 74 -10.72 4.75 -9.08
C VAL A 74 -9.45 4.41 -8.31
N VAL A 75 -9.57 3.98 -7.07
CA VAL A 75 -8.43 3.52 -6.24
C VAL A 75 -7.73 2.35 -6.93
N TRP A 76 -8.49 1.38 -7.45
CA TRP A 76 -7.92 0.23 -8.16
C TRP A 76 -7.15 0.66 -9.40
N LEU A 77 -7.70 1.56 -10.22
CA LEU A 77 -7.04 2.10 -11.41
C LEU A 77 -5.72 2.80 -11.06
N ILE A 78 -5.72 3.68 -10.07
CA ILE A 78 -4.53 4.41 -9.62
C ILE A 78 -3.47 3.42 -9.13
N TYR A 79 -3.87 2.45 -8.32
CA TYR A 79 -2.96 1.49 -7.71
C TYR A 79 -2.35 0.51 -8.73
N VAL A 80 -3.14 0.04 -9.70
CA VAL A 80 -2.63 -0.76 -10.83
C VAL A 80 -1.70 0.07 -11.71
N ALA A 81 -2.05 1.32 -12.01
CA ALA A 81 -1.21 2.21 -12.82
C ALA A 81 0.15 2.46 -12.15
N ASP A 82 0.17 2.74 -10.84
CA ASP A 82 1.39 2.93 -10.05
C ASP A 82 2.30 1.69 -10.11
N ARG A 83 1.72 0.50 -9.90
CA ARG A 83 2.45 -0.78 -9.99
C ARG A 83 2.99 -1.07 -11.39
N VAL A 84 2.24 -0.75 -12.45
CA VAL A 84 2.70 -0.88 -13.84
C VAL A 84 3.87 0.08 -14.11
N LEU A 85 3.77 1.33 -13.67
CA LEU A 85 4.84 2.32 -13.82
C LEU A 85 6.12 1.91 -13.06
N ASP A 86 5.99 1.38 -11.85
CA ASP A 86 7.12 0.88 -11.07
C ASP A 86 7.76 -0.37 -11.71
N ALA A 87 6.96 -1.27 -12.31
CA ALA A 87 7.48 -2.39 -13.08
C ALA A 87 8.24 -1.96 -14.35
N LEU A 88 7.82 -0.85 -14.98
CA LEU A 88 8.49 -0.29 -16.17
C LEU A 88 9.80 0.43 -15.81
N LYS A 89 9.84 1.17 -14.69
CA LYS A 89 11.01 1.93 -14.21
C LYS A 89 12.14 1.04 -13.68
N ALA A 90 11.86 -0.22 -13.31
CA ALA A 90 12.88 -1.14 -12.82
C ALA A 90 13.94 -1.44 -13.91
N PRO A 91 15.24 -1.11 -13.69
CA PRO A 91 16.28 -1.39 -14.68
C PRO A 91 16.53 -2.89 -14.80
N ALA A 92 16.59 -3.37 -16.04
CA ALA A 92 16.86 -4.74 -16.42
C ALA A 92 18.32 -5.14 -16.12
N ARG A 93 18.72 -5.28 -14.85
CA ARG A 93 20.10 -5.67 -14.49
C ARG A 93 20.14 -6.69 -13.34
N GLY A 94 19.88 -7.94 -13.68
CA GLY A 94 20.63 -9.11 -13.20
C GLY A 94 20.31 -9.68 -11.81
N ALA A 95 19.31 -9.17 -11.10
CA ALA A 95 18.75 -9.79 -9.91
C ALA A 95 17.30 -9.33 -9.72
N GLU A 96 16.43 -9.68 -10.67
CA GLU A 96 15.02 -9.34 -10.62
C GLU A 96 14.32 -10.24 -9.59
N ALA A 97 13.61 -9.63 -8.63
CA ALA A 97 12.61 -10.37 -7.87
C ALA A 97 11.60 -10.96 -8.85
N THR A 98 11.19 -12.23 -8.68
CA THR A 98 10.29 -13.00 -9.56
C THR A 98 9.03 -12.21 -10.01
N ARG A 99 8.60 -11.23 -9.20
CA ARG A 99 7.47 -10.32 -9.46
C ARG A 99 7.70 -9.32 -10.61
N HIS A 100 8.93 -8.85 -10.83
CA HIS A 100 9.27 -7.89 -11.90
C HIS A 100 9.33 -8.54 -13.29
N ILE A 101 9.78 -9.80 -13.36
CA ILE A 101 9.76 -10.60 -14.59
C ILE A 101 8.31 -10.93 -15.00
N PHE A 102 7.45 -11.25 -14.02
CA PHE A 102 6.05 -11.59 -14.28
C PHE A 102 5.23 -10.38 -14.79
N TYR A 103 5.37 -9.19 -14.17
CA TYR A 103 4.68 -7.99 -14.63
C TYR A 103 5.15 -7.54 -16.01
N ARG A 104 6.46 -7.52 -16.28
CA ARG A 104 7.01 -7.17 -17.61
C ARG A 104 6.55 -8.11 -18.71
N ARG A 105 6.39 -9.40 -18.41
CA ARG A 105 5.99 -10.41 -19.40
C ARG A 105 4.48 -10.45 -19.66
N ASN A 106 3.66 -9.84 -18.80
CA ASN A 106 2.19 -9.84 -18.90
C ASN A 106 1.55 -8.44 -18.78
N LEU A 107 2.28 -7.36 -19.13
CA LEU A 107 1.80 -5.97 -19.07
C LEU A 107 0.41 -5.79 -19.72
N TRP A 108 0.16 -6.45 -20.85
CA TRP A 108 -1.11 -6.40 -21.58
C TRP A 108 -2.30 -6.94 -20.79
N ALA A 109 -2.09 -7.95 -19.93
CA ALA A 109 -3.14 -8.50 -19.07
C ALA A 109 -3.58 -7.53 -17.96
N PHE A 110 -2.80 -6.48 -17.68
CA PHE A 110 -3.15 -5.41 -16.75
C PHE A 110 -3.62 -4.13 -17.48
N LEU A 111 -3.08 -3.85 -18.66
CA LEU A 111 -3.49 -2.70 -19.48
C LEU A 111 -4.94 -2.81 -19.99
N ILE A 112 -5.38 -4.01 -20.41
CA ILE A 112 -6.76 -4.21 -20.90
C ILE A 112 -7.78 -3.93 -19.77
N PRO A 113 -7.66 -4.55 -18.57
CA PRO A 113 -8.50 -4.20 -17.43
C PRO A 113 -8.40 -2.74 -16.99
N LEU A 114 -7.21 -2.12 -17.08
CA LEU A 114 -7.03 -0.70 -16.76
C LEU A 114 -7.82 0.20 -17.72
N CYS A 115 -7.75 -0.06 -19.03
CA CYS A 115 -8.53 0.69 -20.02
C CYS A 115 -10.04 0.48 -19.82
N ALA A 116 -10.48 -0.77 -19.68
CA ALA A 116 -11.89 -1.09 -19.45
C ALA A 116 -12.43 -0.46 -18.16
N GLY A 117 -11.67 -0.55 -17.06
CA GLY A 117 -12.00 0.07 -15.80
C GLY A 117 -12.04 1.59 -15.88
N SER A 118 -11.14 2.22 -16.66
CA SER A 118 -11.13 3.67 -16.87
C SER A 118 -12.37 4.15 -17.62
N VAL A 119 -12.77 3.42 -18.67
CA VAL A 119 -14.01 3.69 -19.41
C VAL A 119 -15.23 3.52 -18.50
N LEU A 120 -15.27 2.46 -17.70
CA LEU A 120 -16.35 2.23 -16.74
C LEU A 120 -16.44 3.34 -15.69
N ALA A 121 -15.30 3.74 -15.12
CA ALA A 121 -15.22 4.82 -14.15
C ALA A 121 -15.70 6.15 -14.74
N ALA A 122 -15.29 6.47 -15.97
CA ALA A 122 -15.76 7.64 -16.70
C ALA A 122 -17.28 7.59 -16.95
N TRP A 123 -17.80 6.45 -17.42
CA TRP A 123 -19.23 6.24 -17.63
C TRP A 123 -20.03 6.44 -16.35
N MET A 124 -19.61 5.79 -15.25
CA MET A 124 -20.26 5.94 -13.94
C MET A 124 -20.19 7.38 -13.44
N SER A 125 -19.08 8.06 -13.67
CA SER A 125 -18.90 9.44 -13.22
C SER A 125 -19.79 10.42 -13.97
N LEU A 126 -20.07 10.17 -15.25
CA LEU A 126 -20.94 11.02 -16.07
C LEU A 126 -22.43 10.71 -15.88
N THR A 127 -22.79 9.49 -15.47
CA THR A 127 -24.19 9.02 -15.44
C THR A 127 -24.77 8.81 -14.05
N GLN A 128 -23.93 8.58 -13.03
CA GLN A 128 -24.39 8.17 -11.69
C GLN A 128 -23.97 9.12 -10.57
N LEU A 129 -23.08 10.09 -10.84
CA LEU A 129 -22.67 11.10 -9.87
C LEU A 129 -23.55 12.35 -9.98
N ASP A 130 -23.89 12.92 -8.84
CA ASP A 130 -24.46 14.25 -8.77
C ASP A 130 -23.46 15.28 -9.31
N VAL A 131 -23.94 16.28 -10.06
CA VAL A 131 -23.09 17.31 -10.71
C VAL A 131 -22.16 18.01 -9.71
N ARG A 132 -22.61 18.22 -8.47
CA ARG A 132 -21.78 18.79 -7.39
C ARG A 132 -20.61 17.89 -7.03
N ILE A 133 -20.88 16.64 -6.65
CA ILE A 133 -19.84 15.66 -6.28
C ILE A 133 -18.84 15.44 -7.43
N PHE A 134 -19.33 15.42 -8.68
CA PHE A 134 -18.47 15.35 -9.86
C PHE A 134 -17.57 16.59 -9.98
N GLY A 135 -18.14 17.80 -9.89
CA GLY A 135 -17.41 19.05 -9.97
C GLY A 135 -16.35 19.18 -8.88
N ASP A 136 -16.73 18.93 -7.64
CA ASP A 136 -15.81 19.02 -6.49
C ASP A 136 -14.73 17.92 -6.57
N GLY A 137 -15.06 16.74 -7.09
CA GLY A 137 -14.09 15.67 -7.38
C GLY A 137 -13.07 16.07 -8.46
N VAL A 138 -13.50 16.77 -9.52
CA VAL A 138 -12.61 17.32 -10.55
C VAL A 138 -11.71 18.41 -9.98
N VAL A 139 -12.25 19.30 -9.14
CA VAL A 139 -11.46 20.33 -8.46
C VAL A 139 -10.41 19.71 -7.55
N LEU A 140 -10.78 18.70 -6.77
CA LEU A 140 -9.86 17.96 -5.91
C LEU A 140 -8.76 17.28 -6.75
N LEU A 141 -9.14 16.56 -7.82
CA LEU A 141 -8.18 15.93 -8.74
C LEU A 141 -7.24 16.95 -9.37
N PHE A 142 -7.75 18.10 -9.80
CA PHE A 142 -6.94 19.18 -10.37
C PHE A 142 -5.97 19.76 -9.34
N ALA A 143 -6.42 20.06 -8.12
CA ALA A 143 -5.57 20.58 -7.05
C ALA A 143 -4.42 19.60 -6.72
N ILE A 144 -4.75 18.31 -6.63
CA ILE A 144 -3.77 17.24 -6.41
C ILE A 144 -2.80 17.14 -7.59
N GLY A 145 -3.32 17.19 -8.82
CA GLY A 145 -2.53 17.13 -10.05
C GLY A 145 -1.55 18.29 -10.19
N VAL A 146 -1.99 19.52 -9.90
CA VAL A 146 -1.13 20.71 -9.87
C VAL A 146 -0.05 20.56 -8.80
N TYR A 147 -0.43 20.16 -7.59
CA TYR A 147 0.54 19.92 -6.52
C TYR A 147 1.61 18.89 -6.93
N LEU A 148 1.19 17.75 -7.49
CA LEU A 148 2.08 16.71 -7.98
C LEU A 148 3.00 17.21 -9.10
N LEU A 149 2.45 17.96 -10.06
CA LEU A 149 3.18 18.50 -11.19
C LEU A 149 4.23 19.51 -10.74
N VAL A 150 3.88 20.41 -9.82
CA VAL A 150 4.80 21.39 -9.24
C VAL A 150 5.93 20.67 -8.50
N VAL A 151 5.61 19.67 -7.68
CA VAL A 151 6.61 18.90 -6.93
C VAL A 151 7.55 18.13 -7.88
N HIS A 152 7.03 17.53 -8.95
CA HIS A 152 7.84 16.73 -9.87
C HIS A 152 8.63 17.55 -10.91
N LEU A 153 8.09 18.67 -11.40
CA LEU A 153 8.75 19.49 -12.42
C LEU A 153 9.71 20.53 -11.82
N VAL A 154 9.39 21.12 -10.67
CA VAL A 154 10.14 22.27 -10.13
C VAL A 154 11.28 21.85 -9.20
N SER A 155 11.26 20.63 -8.64
CA SER A 155 12.32 20.18 -7.73
C SER A 155 12.63 18.68 -7.76
N PRO A 156 13.15 18.13 -8.87
CA PRO A 156 13.59 16.73 -8.94
C PRO A 156 14.66 16.35 -7.89
N ARG A 157 15.45 17.32 -7.43
CA ARG A 157 16.53 17.15 -6.42
C ARG A 157 16.12 17.46 -4.99
N ARG A 158 14.91 17.99 -4.78
CA ARG A 158 14.37 18.41 -3.49
C ARG A 158 13.03 17.71 -3.33
N GLN A 159 13.07 16.41 -3.08
CA GLN A 159 11.90 15.70 -2.57
C GLN A 159 11.78 16.09 -1.10
N TRP A 160 10.92 17.05 -0.76
CA TRP A 160 10.73 17.46 0.64
C TRP A 160 9.81 16.49 1.36
N LEU A 161 8.92 15.81 0.63
CA LEU A 161 7.91 14.90 1.16
C LEU A 161 8.06 13.52 0.52
N PRO A 162 8.00 12.44 1.32
CA PRO A 162 8.02 11.08 0.81
C PRO A 162 6.74 10.79 0.01
N LYS A 163 6.85 10.05 -1.11
CA LYS A 163 5.70 9.67 -1.95
C LYS A 163 4.62 8.97 -1.13
N GLU A 164 5.02 8.21 -0.12
CA GLU A 164 4.16 7.40 0.73
C GLU A 164 3.27 8.27 1.62
N LEU A 165 3.75 9.43 2.08
CA LEU A 165 2.93 10.38 2.84
C LEU A 165 1.86 11.00 1.96
N LEU A 166 2.24 11.39 0.74
CA LEU A 166 1.29 11.95 -0.20
C LEU A 166 0.21 10.94 -0.56
N VAL A 167 0.59 9.70 -0.91
CA VAL A 167 -0.37 8.62 -1.19
C VAL A 167 -1.31 8.41 0.00
N GLY A 168 -0.79 8.32 1.23
CA GLY A 168 -1.62 8.13 2.43
C GLY A 168 -2.62 9.26 2.66
N VAL A 169 -2.20 10.52 2.51
CA VAL A 169 -3.09 11.69 2.66
C VAL A 169 -4.14 11.73 1.56
N LEU A 170 -3.75 11.55 0.29
CA LEU A 170 -4.69 11.57 -0.83
C LEU A 170 -5.71 10.43 -0.73
N PHE A 171 -5.27 9.26 -0.29
CA PHE A 171 -6.15 8.11 -0.08
C PHE A 171 -7.19 8.39 1.02
N ALA A 172 -6.77 8.95 2.15
CA ALA A 172 -7.68 9.33 3.23
C ALA A 172 -8.66 10.43 2.81
N LEU A 173 -8.18 11.47 2.12
CA LEU A 173 -9.03 12.54 1.60
C LEU A 173 -10.05 12.00 0.60
N GLY A 174 -9.63 11.21 -0.40
CA GLY A 174 -10.54 10.61 -1.38
C GLY A 174 -11.58 9.69 -0.75
N THR A 175 -11.21 8.98 0.32
CA THR A 175 -12.13 8.12 1.09
C THR A 175 -13.18 8.93 1.85
N CYS A 176 -12.77 10.03 2.48
CA CYS A 176 -13.65 10.88 3.30
C CYS A 176 -14.47 11.89 2.49
N PHE A 177 -14.01 12.24 1.28
CA PHE A 177 -14.55 13.33 0.49
C PHE A 177 -16.06 13.22 0.20
N PRO A 178 -16.62 12.06 -0.22
CA PRO A 178 -18.06 11.96 -0.43
C PRO A 178 -18.90 12.07 0.85
N VAL A 179 -18.30 11.74 2.00
CA VAL A 179 -18.95 11.91 3.31
C VAL A 179 -18.96 13.37 3.70
N TRP A 180 -17.83 14.07 3.50
CA TRP A 180 -17.71 15.52 3.74
C TRP A 180 -18.77 16.31 2.97
N GLU A 181 -18.92 16.03 1.68
CA GLU A 181 -19.85 16.74 0.78
C GLU A 181 -21.33 16.63 1.21
N LYS A 182 -21.70 15.53 1.85
CA LYS A 182 -23.08 15.28 2.28
C LYS A 182 -23.32 15.54 3.77
N MET A 183 -22.28 15.89 4.51
CA MET A 183 -22.37 16.18 5.93
C MET A 183 -22.94 17.58 6.17
N THR A 184 -23.89 17.69 7.10
CA THR A 184 -24.47 18.97 7.53
C THR A 184 -23.94 19.45 8.89
N GLU A 185 -23.26 18.57 9.62
CA GLU A 185 -22.72 18.83 10.95
C GLU A 185 -21.29 19.42 10.91
N SER A 186 -20.75 19.75 12.08
CA SER A 186 -19.38 20.25 12.24
C SER A 186 -18.35 19.25 11.72
N SER A 187 -17.55 19.68 10.75
CA SER A 187 -16.55 18.83 10.11
C SER A 187 -15.32 18.57 10.97
N ALA A 188 -15.17 19.19 12.16
CA ALA A 188 -13.99 19.05 13.01
C ALA A 188 -13.70 17.59 13.38
N MET A 189 -14.72 16.81 13.72
CA MET A 189 -14.55 15.40 14.06
C MET A 189 -14.21 14.57 12.82
N LEU A 190 -14.77 14.90 11.65
CA LEU A 190 -14.42 14.25 10.40
C LEU A 190 -12.96 14.52 10.01
N VAL A 191 -12.49 15.77 10.15
CA VAL A 191 -11.07 16.12 9.96
C VAL A 191 -10.18 15.33 10.90
N ALA A 192 -10.55 15.23 12.18
CA ALA A 192 -9.74 14.52 13.18
C ALA A 192 -9.59 13.03 12.82
N ASN A 193 -10.70 12.33 12.54
CA ASN A 193 -10.65 10.92 12.12
C ASN A 193 -9.95 10.75 10.75
N CYS A 194 -10.20 11.66 9.80
CA CYS A 194 -9.51 11.65 8.51
C CYS A 194 -7.98 11.79 8.68
N ALA A 195 -7.52 12.63 9.61
CA ALA A 195 -6.11 12.80 9.91
C ALA A 195 -5.47 11.55 10.55
N VAL A 196 -6.19 10.90 11.48
CA VAL A 196 -5.74 9.62 12.07
C VAL A 196 -5.68 8.52 11.00
N PHE A 197 -6.72 8.41 10.18
CA PHE A 197 -6.75 7.48 9.05
C PHE A 197 -5.62 7.75 8.03
N ALA A 198 -5.37 9.01 7.68
CA ALA A 198 -4.24 9.40 6.82
C ALA A 198 -2.90 8.97 7.42
N ALA A 199 -2.72 9.12 8.73
CA ALA A 199 -1.52 8.66 9.44
C ALA A 199 -1.38 7.13 9.36
N LEU A 200 -2.47 6.38 9.55
CA LEU A 200 -2.47 4.92 9.42
C LEU A 200 -2.11 4.47 8.00
N CYS A 201 -2.68 5.10 6.96
CA CYS A 201 -2.36 4.81 5.56
C CYS A 201 -0.90 5.14 5.23
N TRP A 202 -0.41 6.31 5.67
CA TRP A 202 0.99 6.69 5.50
C TRP A 202 1.93 5.66 6.16
N MET A 203 1.62 5.25 7.39
CA MET A 203 2.38 4.25 8.12
C MET A 203 2.38 2.89 7.41
N ASN A 204 1.23 2.41 6.92
CA ASN A 204 1.14 1.17 6.14
C ASN A 204 2.08 1.23 4.91
N CYS A 205 1.91 2.22 4.04
CA CYS A 205 2.69 2.30 2.79
C CYS A 205 4.20 2.42 3.06
N THR A 206 4.57 3.25 4.02
CA THR A 206 5.98 3.50 4.36
C THR A 206 6.60 2.30 5.08
N ALA A 207 5.85 1.56 5.90
CA ALA A 207 6.35 0.35 6.54
C ALA A 207 6.61 -0.76 5.53
N ILE A 208 5.76 -0.88 4.50
CA ILE A 208 5.99 -1.77 3.37
C ILE A 208 7.28 -1.38 2.64
N GLU A 209 7.41 -0.13 2.18
CA GLU A 209 8.61 0.35 1.45
C GLU A 209 9.89 0.18 2.29
N TYR A 210 9.87 0.56 3.57
CA TYR A 210 11.01 0.41 4.47
C TYR A 210 11.34 -1.06 4.76
N GLY A 211 10.33 -1.91 4.94
CA GLY A 211 10.48 -3.35 5.14
C GLY A 211 11.10 -4.03 3.92
N GLU A 212 10.65 -3.67 2.73
CA GLU A 212 11.24 -4.14 1.47
C GLU A 212 12.69 -3.71 1.31
N TRP A 213 12.98 -2.43 1.55
CA TRP A 213 14.33 -1.91 1.46
C TRP A 213 15.26 -2.61 2.46
N SER A 214 14.85 -2.73 3.73
CA SER A 214 15.69 -3.31 4.77
C SER A 214 15.97 -4.81 4.58
N ARG A 215 15.02 -5.57 4.03
CA ARG A 215 15.13 -7.04 3.88
C ARG A 215 15.62 -7.50 2.51
N LEU A 216 15.21 -6.86 1.42
CA LEU A 216 15.61 -7.25 0.06
C LEU A 216 16.82 -6.47 -0.44
N ARG A 217 17.02 -5.21 -0.02
CA ARG A 217 18.01 -4.32 -0.62
C ARG A 217 19.28 -4.20 0.24
N ARG A 218 20.00 -5.33 0.44
CA ARG A 218 21.43 -5.25 0.78
C ARG A 218 22.22 -4.72 -0.43
N ARG A 219 22.49 -3.40 -0.45
CA ARG A 219 23.56 -2.69 -1.20
C ARG A 219 23.42 -2.36 -2.71
N ARG A 220 22.27 -2.54 -3.38
CA ARG A 220 22.19 -2.31 -4.85
C ARG A 220 21.29 -1.18 -5.37
N PHE A 221 20.38 -0.62 -4.57
CA PHE A 221 19.54 0.51 -4.96
C PHE A 221 19.55 1.56 -3.86
N GLY A 222 19.53 2.83 -4.26
CA GLY A 222 19.73 3.99 -3.39
C GLY A 222 18.88 3.99 -2.11
N SER A 223 19.33 4.75 -1.12
CA SER A 223 18.65 4.89 0.17
C SER A 223 17.20 5.36 -0.02
N PRO A 224 16.24 4.86 0.77
CA PRO A 224 14.88 5.38 0.76
C PRO A 224 14.90 6.85 1.18
N HIS A 225 13.80 7.54 0.90
CA HIS A 225 13.65 8.92 1.31
C HIS A 225 13.93 9.07 2.82
N PRO A 226 14.62 10.14 3.28
CA PRO A 226 15.01 10.29 4.69
C PRO A 226 13.83 10.15 5.66
N TRP A 227 12.66 10.67 5.28
CA TRP A 227 11.43 10.54 6.08
C TRP A 227 10.91 9.10 6.16
N THR A 228 11.01 8.33 5.08
CA THR A 228 10.66 6.90 5.06
C THR A 228 11.56 6.12 6.01
N ALA A 229 12.86 6.41 6.00
CA ALA A 229 13.82 5.81 6.94
C ALA A 229 13.59 6.25 8.40
N TRP A 230 13.30 7.53 8.63
CA TRP A 230 12.98 8.07 9.95
C TRP A 230 11.73 7.38 10.51
N MET A 231 10.65 7.35 9.73
CA MET A 231 9.40 6.71 10.15
C MET A 231 9.64 5.22 10.44
N GLY A 232 10.35 4.50 9.56
CA GLY A 232 10.68 3.09 9.79
C GLY A 232 11.43 2.81 11.10
N ARG A 233 12.29 3.74 11.54
CA ARG A 233 12.98 3.66 12.84
C ARG A 233 12.06 4.02 14.02
N HIS A 234 11.14 4.94 13.81
CA HIS A 234 10.19 5.42 14.82
C HIS A 234 8.79 4.79 14.69
N PHE A 235 8.67 3.65 14.02
CA PHE A 235 7.38 3.04 13.70
C PHE A 235 6.55 2.71 14.96
N LEU A 236 7.16 2.08 15.96
CA LEU A 236 6.49 1.73 17.22
C LEU A 236 5.99 2.96 17.99
N PRO A 237 6.83 3.95 18.34
CA PRO A 237 6.34 5.12 19.06
C PRO A 237 5.28 5.90 18.26
N LEU A 238 5.38 5.92 16.92
CA LEU A 238 4.36 6.51 16.07
C LEU A 238 3.05 5.72 16.10
N ALA A 239 3.09 4.39 16.06
CA ALA A 239 1.90 3.54 16.18
C ALA A 239 1.19 3.76 17.52
N PHE A 240 1.95 3.87 18.61
CA PHE A 240 1.38 4.22 19.92
C PHE A 240 0.77 5.61 19.92
N ALA A 241 1.47 6.62 19.38
CA ALA A 241 0.95 7.99 19.31
C ALA A 241 -0.33 8.10 18.46
N VAL A 242 -0.40 7.39 17.34
CA VAL A 242 -1.59 7.34 16.49
C VAL A 242 -2.73 6.59 17.19
N GLY A 243 -2.44 5.50 17.91
CA GLY A 243 -3.44 4.74 18.67
C GLY A 243 -3.94 5.44 19.94
N THR A 244 -3.14 6.31 20.57
CA THR A 244 -3.58 7.04 21.77
C THR A 244 -4.61 8.11 21.46
N ILE A 245 -4.59 8.70 20.25
CA ILE A 245 -5.58 9.71 19.83
C ILE A 245 -7.02 9.17 19.93
N PRO A 246 -7.41 8.08 19.24
CA PRO A 246 -8.75 7.55 19.34
C PRO A 246 -9.08 7.06 20.76
N LEU A 247 -8.11 6.51 21.48
CA LEU A 247 -8.29 6.09 22.87
C LEU A 247 -8.66 7.28 23.78
N VAL A 248 -7.96 8.40 23.67
CA VAL A 248 -8.24 9.63 24.45
C VAL A 248 -9.57 10.25 24.04
N LEU A 249 -9.90 10.27 22.74
CA LEU A 249 -11.20 10.76 22.26
C LEU A 249 -12.37 9.93 22.80
N MET A 250 -12.21 8.61 22.87
CA MET A 250 -13.20 7.73 23.49
C MET A 250 -13.30 7.95 25.00
N ALA A 251 -12.17 7.99 25.71
CA ALA A 251 -12.13 8.14 27.17
C ALA A 251 -12.62 9.51 27.67
N SER A 252 -12.35 10.58 26.92
CA SER A 252 -12.85 11.94 27.22
C SER A 252 -14.34 12.13 26.96
N GLY A 253 -14.98 11.17 26.28
CA GLY A 253 -16.39 11.23 25.93
C GLY A 253 -16.71 12.09 24.70
N LEU A 254 -15.74 12.84 24.16
CA LEU A 254 -15.88 13.68 22.95
C LEU A 254 -16.14 12.81 21.70
N GLY A 255 -15.58 11.60 21.67
CA GLY A 255 -15.71 10.66 20.57
C GLY A 255 -16.88 9.69 20.66
N ARG A 256 -17.77 9.82 21.65
CA ARG A 256 -18.80 8.79 21.94
C ARG A 256 -19.70 8.46 20.76
N MET A 257 -20.11 9.45 19.98
CA MET A 257 -20.96 9.21 18.79
C MET A 257 -20.21 8.50 17.65
N HIS A 258 -18.88 8.61 17.60
CA HIS A 258 -18.04 8.10 16.51
C HIS A 258 -17.17 6.92 16.97
N TRP A 259 -17.55 6.24 18.06
CA TRP A 259 -16.74 5.21 18.70
C TRP A 259 -16.34 4.06 17.77
N GLN A 260 -17.15 3.76 16.75
CA GLN A 260 -16.87 2.68 15.79
C GLN A 260 -15.64 3.01 14.92
N ILE A 261 -15.52 4.26 14.43
CA ILE A 261 -14.33 4.72 13.69
C ILE A 261 -13.12 4.72 14.60
N LEU A 262 -13.26 5.32 15.79
CA LEU A 262 -12.15 5.42 16.76
C LEU A 262 -11.64 4.02 17.17
N ALA A 263 -12.54 3.06 17.34
CA ALA A 263 -12.19 1.68 17.64
C ALA A 263 -11.48 0.99 16.45
N ALA A 264 -11.93 1.22 15.21
CA ALA A 264 -11.25 0.72 14.01
C ALA A 264 -9.84 1.31 13.86
N GLU A 265 -9.67 2.61 14.08
CA GLU A 265 -8.37 3.28 14.06
C GLU A 265 -7.43 2.71 15.13
N LEU A 266 -7.93 2.57 16.37
CA LEU A 266 -7.19 1.97 17.48
C LEU A 266 -6.78 0.53 17.17
N PHE A 267 -7.69 -0.29 16.65
CA PHE A 267 -7.39 -1.69 16.30
C PHE A 267 -6.35 -1.78 15.19
N SER A 268 -6.36 -0.85 14.22
CA SER A 268 -5.36 -0.81 13.15
C SER A 268 -3.98 -0.45 13.71
N ALA A 269 -3.90 0.54 14.59
CA ALA A 269 -2.67 0.93 15.26
C ALA A 269 -2.09 -0.19 16.17
N LEU A 270 -2.97 -0.91 16.89
CA LEU A 270 -2.58 -2.08 17.68
C LEU A 270 -2.07 -3.22 16.78
N ALA A 271 -2.76 -3.50 15.68
CA ALA A 271 -2.33 -4.50 14.70
C ALA A 271 -0.94 -4.17 14.13
N PHE A 272 -0.69 -2.92 13.74
CA PHE A 272 0.64 -2.46 13.33
C PHE A 272 1.71 -2.71 14.38
N THR A 273 1.41 -2.42 15.65
CA THR A 273 2.34 -2.65 16.76
C THR A 273 2.67 -4.15 16.91
N LEU A 274 1.66 -5.01 16.87
CA LEU A 274 1.82 -6.47 16.95
C LEU A 274 2.62 -7.04 15.77
N ILE A 275 2.33 -6.58 14.55
CA ILE A 275 3.05 -6.99 13.33
C ILE A 275 4.52 -6.59 13.43
N ARG A 276 4.80 -5.38 13.93
CA ARG A 276 6.17 -4.89 14.11
C ARG A 276 6.95 -5.71 15.14
N PHE A 277 6.33 -6.17 16.22
CA PHE A 277 6.99 -7.06 17.18
C PHE A 277 7.33 -8.43 16.57
N LYS A 278 6.47 -8.95 15.69
CA LYS A 278 6.68 -10.22 14.99
C LYS A 278 7.49 -10.10 13.69
N GLU A 279 8.05 -8.92 13.41
CA GLU A 279 8.70 -8.63 12.13
C GLU A 279 9.78 -9.65 11.75
N LYS A 280 10.59 -10.07 12.72
CA LYS A 280 11.72 -11.00 12.52
C LYS A 280 11.29 -12.45 12.27
N THR A 281 10.07 -12.82 12.64
CA THR A 281 9.57 -14.21 12.57
C THR A 281 8.72 -14.47 11.32
N ILE A 282 8.29 -13.43 10.62
CA ILE A 282 7.40 -13.54 9.45
C ILE A 282 8.15 -13.25 8.15
N SER A 283 7.74 -13.92 7.07
CA SER A 283 8.30 -13.65 5.74
C SER A 283 7.96 -12.23 5.28
N LEU A 284 8.68 -11.72 4.27
CA LEU A 284 8.40 -10.39 3.73
C LEU A 284 6.99 -10.30 3.12
N ASP A 285 6.54 -11.35 2.43
CA ASP A 285 5.20 -11.38 1.82
C ASP A 285 4.11 -11.42 2.89
N GLN A 286 4.31 -12.20 3.96
CA GLN A 286 3.43 -12.19 5.12
C GLN A 286 3.38 -10.83 5.80
N PHE A 287 4.54 -10.16 5.95
CA PHE A 287 4.62 -8.82 6.53
C PHE A 287 3.79 -7.80 5.74
N ARG A 288 3.89 -7.82 4.41
CA ARG A 288 3.09 -6.94 3.52
C ARG A 288 1.60 -7.19 3.71
N VAL A 289 1.17 -8.45 3.53
CA VAL A 289 -0.25 -8.84 3.63
C VAL A 289 -0.81 -8.48 5.01
N LEU A 290 -0.07 -8.72 6.09
CA LEU A 290 -0.52 -8.38 7.43
C LEU A 290 -0.67 -6.88 7.65
N LEU A 291 0.24 -6.06 7.10
CA LEU A 291 0.12 -4.60 7.17
C LEU A 291 -1.11 -4.10 6.41
N ASP A 292 -1.44 -4.67 5.25
CA ASP A 292 -2.64 -4.28 4.51
C ASP A 292 -3.91 -4.73 5.24
N VAL A 293 -3.93 -5.97 5.73
CA VAL A 293 -5.03 -6.53 6.53
C VAL A 293 -5.24 -5.76 7.84
N ALA A 294 -4.21 -5.16 8.42
CA ALA A 294 -4.35 -4.32 9.61
C ALA A 294 -5.28 -3.11 9.38
N LEU A 295 -5.49 -2.68 8.13
CA LEU A 295 -6.44 -1.62 7.77
C LEU A 295 -7.86 -2.14 7.51
N PHE A 296 -8.13 -3.44 7.58
CA PHE A 296 -9.47 -4.02 7.35
C PHE A 296 -10.36 -3.99 8.61
N THR A 297 -9.89 -3.39 9.71
CA THR A 297 -10.60 -3.29 10.99
C THR A 297 -12.03 -2.71 10.92
N PRO A 298 -12.43 -1.84 9.96
CA PRO A 298 -13.82 -1.46 9.82
C PRO A 298 -14.81 -2.63 9.65
N ILE A 299 -14.33 -3.78 9.14
CA ILE A 299 -15.19 -4.96 8.92
C ILE A 299 -15.90 -5.42 10.20
N PHE A 300 -15.24 -5.29 11.35
CA PHE A 300 -15.82 -5.69 12.64
C PHE A 300 -17.02 -4.84 13.05
N PHE A 301 -17.10 -3.60 12.56
CA PHE A 301 -18.13 -2.64 12.96
C PHE A 301 -19.24 -2.50 11.91
N LEU A 302 -18.93 -2.77 10.64
CA LEU A 302 -19.92 -2.79 9.57
C LEU A 302 -20.87 -3.99 9.66
N LEU A 303 -20.42 -5.08 10.30
CA LEU A 303 -21.22 -6.29 10.52
C LEU A 303 -22.11 -6.25 11.78
N LEU A 304 -21.94 -5.24 12.64
CA LEU A 304 -22.79 -4.98 13.81
C LEU A 304 -24.05 -4.19 13.41
#